data_AF-A0A0Q9A734-F1
#
_entry.id   AF-A0A0Q9A734-F1
#
_cell.length_a   1.000
_cell.length_b   1.000
_cell.length_c   1.000
_cell.angle_alpha   90.00
_cell.angle_beta   90.00
_cell.angle_gamma   90.00
#
_symmetry.space_group_name_H-M   'P 1'
#
loop_
_entity.id
_entity.type
_entity.pdbx_description
1 polymer ?
#
loop_
_entity_poly.entity_id
_entity_poly.type
_entity_poly.pdbx_seq_one_letter_code
_entity_poly.pdbx_strand_id
1 'polypeptide(L)'
;MKVILILVSFFIASFSINAQAKIITSINEAGDVAAYELDCSEKFQTLAKGLRYNITRHEFKGSEMKNSYRLLLVMDGFYSNTLNKEMTISAILSDGTVIEGRKIIEDDGFFDGACTLKIKDPQALLKANIDKVVVHADKDVVYQLEAQNKAVFKKNLSNIINAK
;
A
#
# COMPACT_ATOMS: atom_id res chain seq x y z
N MET A 1 13.39 -41.13 -16.25
CA MET A 1 13.43 -40.31 -15.02
C MET A 1 14.31 -39.06 -15.08
N LYS A 2 14.98 -38.71 -16.20
CA LYS A 2 15.75 -37.43 -16.30
C LYS A 2 14.93 -36.24 -16.82
N VAL A 3 13.85 -36.50 -17.57
CA VAL A 3 13.05 -35.44 -18.21
C VAL A 3 12.04 -34.79 -17.25
N ILE A 4 11.58 -35.52 -16.23
CA ILE A 4 10.61 -35.01 -15.23
C ILE A 4 11.25 -33.99 -14.29
N LEU A 5 12.55 -34.12 -13.98
CA LEU A 5 13.27 -33.21 -13.09
C LEU A 5 13.42 -31.79 -13.69
N ILE A 6 13.49 -31.67 -15.02
CA ILE A 6 13.67 -30.38 -15.70
C ILE A 6 12.36 -29.58 -15.75
N LEU A 7 11.21 -30.27 -15.85
CA LEU A 7 9.89 -29.62 -15.83
C LEU A 7 9.49 -29.10 -14.44
N VAL A 8 9.93 -29.77 -13.37
CA VAL A 8 9.67 -29.31 -12.00
C VAL A 8 10.58 -28.12 -11.62
N SER A 9 11.80 -28.03 -12.15
CA SER A 9 12.67 -26.86 -11.91
C SER A 9 12.18 -25.58 -12.60
N PHE A 10 11.38 -25.67 -13.67
CA PHE A 10 10.76 -24.51 -14.29
C PHE A 10 9.54 -23.98 -13.55
N PHE A 11 8.78 -24.83 -12.84
CA PHE A 11 7.62 -24.38 -12.06
C PHE A 11 7.99 -23.69 -10.74
N ILE A 12 9.20 -23.89 -10.22
CA ILE A 12 9.69 -23.22 -9.00
C ILE A 12 10.39 -21.89 -9.34
N ALA A 13 10.85 -21.71 -10.58
CA ALA A 13 11.59 -20.51 -11.01
C ALA A 13 10.70 -19.31 -11.37
N SER A 14 9.38 -19.48 -11.49
CA SER A 14 8.44 -18.39 -11.82
C SER A 14 7.86 -17.68 -10.61
N PHE A 15 8.30 -18.00 -9.38
CA PHE A 15 8.14 -17.08 -8.26
C PHE A 15 9.08 -15.89 -8.50
N SER A 16 8.71 -15.01 -9.44
CA SER A 16 9.23 -13.65 -9.49
C SER A 16 8.97 -13.07 -8.11
N ILE A 17 10.02 -13.08 -7.31
CA ILE A 17 10.09 -12.52 -5.99
C ILE A 17 9.79 -11.04 -6.21
N ASN A 18 8.54 -10.61 -5.98
CA ASN A 18 8.28 -9.20 -5.72
C ASN A 18 9.11 -8.88 -4.49
N ALA A 19 10.33 -8.39 -4.74
CA ALA A 19 11.33 -8.16 -3.72
C ALA A 19 10.74 -7.18 -2.72
N GLN A 20 10.67 -7.63 -1.47
CA GLN A 20 10.34 -6.81 -0.32
C GLN A 20 11.16 -5.52 -0.39
N ALA A 21 10.50 -4.37 -0.25
CA ALA A 21 11.20 -3.11 -0.10
C ALA A 21 12.01 -3.11 1.20
N LYS A 22 13.23 -2.58 1.12
CA LYS A 22 14.01 -2.23 2.31
C LYS A 22 13.24 -1.20 3.13
N ILE A 23 13.47 -1.13 4.44
CA ILE A 23 12.95 -0.03 5.25
C ILE A 23 14.04 1.03 5.37
N ILE A 24 13.66 2.28 5.14
CA ILE A 24 14.50 3.45 5.43
C ILE A 24 13.98 4.14 6.68
N THR A 25 14.91 4.68 7.45
CA THR A 25 14.66 5.44 8.67
C THR A 25 14.95 6.90 8.38
N SER A 26 13.94 7.76 8.57
CA SER A 26 14.10 9.21 8.45
C SER A 26 14.37 9.81 9.83
N ILE A 27 15.18 10.87 9.85
CA ILE A 27 15.60 11.57 11.06
C ILE A 27 15.10 13.03 10.95
N ASN A 28 14.57 13.59 12.05
CA ASN A 28 14.15 14.98 12.11
C ASN A 28 15.33 15.93 12.35
N GLU A 29 15.07 17.24 12.34
CA GLU A 29 16.11 18.27 12.57
C GLU A 29 16.82 18.15 13.93
N ALA A 30 16.18 17.53 14.92
CA ALA A 30 16.74 17.31 16.25
C ALA A 30 17.62 16.04 16.35
N GLY A 31 17.79 15.28 15.26
CA GLY A 31 18.56 14.04 15.24
C GLY A 31 17.77 12.81 15.69
N ASP A 32 16.46 12.91 15.81
CA ASP A 32 15.59 11.83 16.27
C ASP A 32 14.91 11.10 15.12
N VAL A 33 14.58 9.83 15.32
CA VAL A 33 13.78 9.08 14.35
C VAL A 33 12.42 9.74 14.15
N ALA A 34 12.12 10.09 12.89
CA ALA A 34 10.89 10.74 12.47
C ALA A 34 9.89 9.75 11.85
N ALA A 35 10.36 8.81 11.04
CA ALA A 35 9.52 7.79 10.43
C ALA A 35 10.32 6.58 9.91
N TYR A 36 9.61 5.46 9.77
CA TYR A 36 10.05 4.29 9.02
C TYR A 36 9.15 4.13 7.79
N GLU A 37 9.74 3.94 6.61
CA GLU A 37 9.00 3.77 5.37
C GLU A 37 9.65 2.77 4.42
N LEU A 38 8.87 2.25 3.47
CA LEU A 38 9.41 1.37 2.45
C LEU A 38 10.27 2.20 1.47
N ASP A 39 11.47 1.72 1.23
CA ASP A 39 12.38 2.26 0.21
C ASP A 39 11.76 2.06 -1.17
N CYS A 40 11.19 3.15 -1.69
CA CYS A 40 10.58 3.21 -3.00
C CYS A 40 11.41 4.08 -3.97
N SER A 41 12.70 4.31 -3.68
CA SER A 41 13.58 5.17 -4.49
C SER A 41 13.73 4.70 -5.94
N GLU A 42 13.82 3.37 -6.15
CA GLU A 42 13.85 2.79 -7.49
C GLU A 42 12.45 2.53 -8.05
N LYS A 43 11.56 1.97 -7.22
CA LYS A 43 10.18 1.64 -7.60
C LYS A 43 9.28 1.48 -6.38
N PHE A 44 8.03 1.89 -6.53
CA PHE A 44 6.98 1.55 -5.57
C PHE A 44 6.67 0.05 -5.58
N GLN A 45 6.19 -0.44 -4.44
CA GLN A 45 5.68 -1.81 -4.33
C GLN A 45 4.33 -1.92 -5.03
N THR A 46 4.07 -3.04 -5.70
CA THR A 46 2.80 -3.28 -6.39
C THR A 46 1.78 -3.92 -5.46
N LEU A 47 0.58 -3.34 -5.38
CA LEU A 47 -0.55 -3.89 -4.63
C LEU A 47 -1.49 -4.68 -5.55
N ALA A 48 -1.77 -4.16 -6.74
CA ALA A 48 -2.49 -4.82 -7.82
C ALA A 48 -2.03 -4.27 -9.17
N LYS A 49 -2.46 -4.85 -10.29
CA LYS A 49 -2.17 -4.30 -11.62
C LYS A 49 -2.68 -2.85 -11.70
N GLY A 50 -1.80 -1.90 -11.99
CA GLY A 50 -2.14 -0.49 -12.03
C GLY A 50 -2.34 0.18 -10.67
N LEU A 51 -1.98 -0.49 -9.56
CA LEU A 51 -2.05 0.05 -8.20
C LEU A 51 -0.78 -0.27 -7.43
N ARG A 52 -0.03 0.77 -7.09
CA ARG A 52 1.22 0.75 -6.34
C ARG A 52 1.00 1.34 -4.95
N TYR A 53 1.93 1.09 -4.02
CA TYR A 53 1.81 1.57 -2.65
C TYR A 53 3.15 1.83 -1.96
N ASN A 54 3.08 2.64 -0.89
CA ASN A 54 4.09 2.76 0.15
C ASN A 54 3.40 2.76 1.53
N ILE A 55 4.11 2.29 2.57
CA ILE A 55 3.66 2.33 3.96
C ILE A 55 4.66 3.16 4.75
N THR A 56 4.18 4.19 5.45
CA THR A 56 4.98 5.03 6.33
C THR A 56 4.43 4.94 7.74
N ARG A 57 5.31 4.71 8.72
CA ARG A 57 5.05 4.84 10.15
C ARG A 57 5.76 6.08 10.65
N HIS A 58 5.02 7.13 10.98
CA HIS A 58 5.57 8.31 11.65
C HIS A 58 5.72 8.03 13.15
N GLU A 59 6.93 8.27 13.64
CA GLU A 59 7.26 8.19 15.05
C GLU A 59 6.93 9.51 15.73
N PHE A 60 6.29 9.40 16.89
CA PHE A 60 6.07 10.54 17.77
C PHE A 60 6.74 10.26 19.11
N LYS A 61 7.52 11.23 19.60
CA LYS A 61 8.17 11.11 20.90
C LYS A 61 7.17 11.34 22.05
N GLY A 62 7.29 10.56 23.11
CA GLY A 62 6.52 10.74 24.35
C GLY A 62 5.67 9.53 24.69
N SER A 63 5.54 9.23 25.98
CA SER A 63 4.80 8.06 26.51
C SER A 63 3.31 8.06 26.18
N GLU A 64 2.78 9.19 25.71
CA GLU A 64 1.36 9.38 25.40
C GLU A 64 1.05 9.45 23.90
N MET A 65 2.08 9.48 23.03
CA MET A 65 1.87 9.60 21.59
C MET A 65 1.87 8.24 20.90
N LYS A 66 0.79 7.94 20.16
CA LYS A 66 0.70 6.74 19.32
C LYS A 66 1.32 7.02 17.95
N ASN A 67 2.19 6.12 17.49
CA ASN A 67 2.70 6.12 16.12
C ASN A 67 1.54 6.19 15.12
N SER A 68 1.74 6.94 14.03
CA SER A 68 0.72 7.07 12.98
C SER A 68 1.14 6.32 11.72
N TYR A 69 0.22 5.55 11.16
CA TYR A 69 0.48 4.73 9.99
C TYR A 69 -0.28 5.28 8.78
N ARG A 70 0.43 5.42 7.67
CA ARG A 70 -0.07 5.94 6.39
C ARG A 70 0.16 4.90 5.31
N LEU A 71 -0.87 4.64 4.52
CA LEU A 71 -0.80 3.84 3.30
C LEU A 71 -0.97 4.79 2.12
N LEU A 72 0.12 5.09 1.44
CA LEU A 72 0.08 5.80 0.17
C LEU A 72 -0.27 4.81 -0.94
N LEU A 73 -1.29 5.12 -1.71
CA LEU A 73 -1.73 4.40 -2.90
C LEU A 73 -1.45 5.27 -4.12
N VAL A 74 -0.80 4.69 -5.12
CA VAL A 74 -0.45 5.35 -6.39
C VAL A 74 -1.03 4.54 -7.54
N MET A 75 -1.96 5.13 -8.28
CA MET A 75 -2.68 4.49 -9.37
C MET A 75 -2.00 4.79 -10.71
N ASP A 76 -1.95 3.80 -11.59
CA ASP A 76 -1.49 3.99 -12.96
C ASP A 76 -2.65 4.52 -13.80
N GLY A 77 -2.54 5.79 -14.22
CA GLY A 77 -3.55 6.47 -15.03
C GLY A 77 -4.12 7.69 -14.33
N PHE A 78 -4.18 8.79 -15.07
CA PHE A 78 -4.83 10.03 -14.65
C PHE A 78 -6.33 9.91 -14.86
N TYR A 79 -7.12 10.30 -13.87
CA TYR A 79 -8.56 10.49 -14.07
C TYR A 79 -8.74 11.91 -14.61
N SER A 80 -8.81 12.05 -15.93
CA SER A 80 -8.82 13.36 -16.60
C SER A 80 -10.21 13.97 -16.83
N ASN A 81 -11.27 13.39 -16.28
CA ASN A 81 -12.65 13.91 -16.41
C ASN A 81 -13.54 13.37 -15.28
N THR A 82 -13.21 13.70 -14.03
CA THR A 82 -14.11 13.37 -12.92
C THR A 82 -15.16 14.47 -12.80
N LEU A 83 -16.44 14.12 -12.99
CA LEU A 83 -17.55 15.07 -12.82
C LEU A 83 -17.82 15.41 -11.33
N ASN A 84 -17.22 14.64 -10.43
CA ASN A 84 -17.37 14.82 -8.98
C ASN A 84 -16.31 15.78 -8.45
N LYS A 85 -16.67 16.62 -7.48
CA LYS A 85 -15.70 17.47 -6.77
C LYS A 85 -14.82 16.69 -5.78
N GLU A 86 -15.25 15.48 -5.44
CA GLU A 86 -14.56 14.61 -4.48
C GLU A 86 -14.49 13.18 -5.01
N MET A 87 -13.38 12.51 -4.71
CA MET A 87 -13.16 11.09 -4.94
C MET A 87 -12.96 10.38 -3.61
N THR A 88 -13.56 9.20 -3.45
CA THR A 88 -13.33 8.36 -2.26
C THR A 88 -12.56 7.11 -2.66
N ILE A 89 -11.49 6.81 -1.94
CA ILE A 89 -10.68 5.61 -2.13
C ILE A 89 -10.86 4.75 -0.88
N SER A 90 -11.30 3.51 -1.08
CA SER A 90 -11.68 2.57 -0.02
C SER A 90 -10.85 1.30 -0.12
N ALA A 91 -10.04 0.99 0.89
CA ALA A 91 -9.47 -0.34 1.07
C ALA A 91 -10.42 -1.20 1.91
N ILE A 92 -10.97 -2.25 1.31
CA ILE A 92 -11.89 -3.18 1.94
C ILE A 92 -11.08 -4.38 2.43
N LEU A 93 -11.17 -4.67 3.72
CA LEU A 93 -10.45 -5.78 4.35
C LEU A 93 -11.22 -7.09 4.22
N SER A 94 -10.56 -8.22 4.45
CA SER A 94 -11.21 -9.54 4.31
C SER A 94 -12.36 -9.77 5.30
N ASP A 95 -12.40 -9.02 6.41
CA ASP A 95 -13.46 -9.09 7.42
C ASP A 95 -14.60 -8.08 7.15
N GLY A 96 -14.54 -7.35 6.03
CA GLY A 96 -15.52 -6.34 5.65
C GLY A 96 -15.25 -4.95 6.23
N THR A 97 -14.21 -4.77 7.05
CA THR A 97 -13.79 -3.44 7.52
C THR A 97 -13.39 -2.57 6.34
N VAL A 98 -13.76 -1.29 6.37
CA VAL A 98 -13.41 -0.32 5.32
C VAL A 98 -12.46 0.73 5.88
N ILE A 99 -11.33 0.93 5.21
CA ILE A 99 -10.41 2.04 5.44
C ILE A 99 -10.56 2.99 4.25
N GLU A 100 -11.07 4.19 4.49
CA GLU A 100 -11.34 5.17 3.43
C GLU A 100 -10.50 6.43 3.55
N GLY A 101 -10.28 7.08 2.41
CA GLY A 101 -9.67 8.38 2.27
C GLY A 101 -10.40 9.17 1.19
N ARG A 102 -10.63 10.46 1.45
CA ARG A 102 -11.27 11.36 0.49
C ARG A 102 -10.21 12.26 -0.12
N LYS A 103 -10.31 12.49 -1.43
CA LYS A 103 -9.48 13.43 -2.17
C LYS A 103 -10.41 14.45 -2.81
N ILE A 104 -10.12 15.73 -2.58
CA ILE A 104 -10.76 16.82 -3.30
C ILE A 104 -10.05 16.92 -4.65
N ILE A 105 -10.84 16.96 -5.71
CA ILE A 105 -10.35 17.07 -7.08
C ILE A 105 -10.13 18.55 -7.39
N GLU A 106 -9.05 18.86 -8.09
CA GLU A 106 -8.74 20.23 -8.49
C GLU A 106 -9.84 20.80 -9.40
N ASP A 107 -9.94 22.13 -9.49
CA ASP A 107 -11.01 22.81 -10.21
C ASP A 107 -11.05 22.49 -11.71
N ASP A 108 -9.94 22.01 -12.27
CA ASP A 108 -9.81 21.52 -13.64
C ASP A 108 -10.23 20.05 -13.82
N GLY A 109 -10.69 19.40 -12.74
CA GLY A 109 -11.10 18.00 -12.73
C GLY A 109 -9.92 17.00 -12.69
N PHE A 110 -8.70 17.47 -12.44
CA PHE A 110 -7.50 16.64 -12.44
C PHE A 110 -7.29 15.91 -11.10
N PHE A 111 -6.93 14.63 -11.21
CA PHE A 111 -6.47 13.83 -10.09
C PHE A 111 -5.06 13.29 -10.37
N ASP A 112 -4.14 13.59 -9.45
CA ASP A 112 -2.71 13.22 -9.47
C ASP A 112 -2.43 11.71 -9.39
N GLY A 113 -3.47 10.89 -9.19
CA GLY A 113 -3.34 9.44 -9.08
C GLY A 113 -2.79 8.99 -7.73
N ALA A 114 -2.71 9.85 -6.70
CA ALA A 114 -2.18 9.51 -5.39
C ALA A 114 -3.17 9.81 -4.26
N CYS A 115 -3.39 8.81 -3.40
CA CYS A 115 -4.23 8.94 -2.20
C CYS A 115 -3.54 8.32 -0.99
N THR A 116 -3.65 8.96 0.18
CA THR A 116 -3.12 8.42 1.43
C THR A 116 -4.25 8.03 2.36
N LEU A 117 -4.28 6.74 2.75
CA LEU A 117 -5.20 6.22 3.75
C LEU A 117 -4.55 6.26 5.14
N LYS A 118 -5.30 6.68 6.16
CA LYS A 118 -4.84 6.63 7.56
C LYS A 118 -5.17 5.25 8.15
N ILE A 119 -4.15 4.52 8.56
CA ILE A 119 -4.32 3.23 9.23
C ILE A 119 -4.43 3.49 10.74
N LYS A 120 -5.64 3.30 11.28
CA LYS A 120 -5.91 3.48 12.73
C LYS A 120 -5.37 2.32 13.56
N ASP A 121 -5.56 1.09 13.06
CA ASP A 121 -5.12 -0.13 13.70
C ASP A 121 -4.31 -0.99 12.70
N PRO A 122 -2.98 -0.88 12.70
CA PRO A 122 -2.13 -1.63 11.78
C PRO A 122 -2.11 -3.13 12.10
N GLN A 123 -2.42 -3.55 13.33
CA GLN A 123 -2.47 -4.96 13.72
C GLN A 123 -3.76 -5.62 13.21
N ALA A 124 -4.89 -4.93 13.32
CA ALA A 124 -6.14 -5.37 12.69
C ALA A 124 -5.97 -5.48 11.17
N LEU A 125 -5.33 -4.49 10.53
CA LEU A 125 -5.01 -4.54 9.11
C LEU A 125 -4.09 -5.71 8.76
N LEU A 126 -3.08 -6.01 9.59
CA LEU A 126 -2.20 -7.17 9.39
C LEU A 126 -2.95 -8.50 9.48
N LYS A 127 -3.97 -8.58 10.36
CA LYS A 127 -4.79 -9.78 10.56
C LYS A 127 -5.76 -10.01 9.40
N ALA A 128 -6.59 -9.01 9.09
CA ALA A 128 -7.62 -9.10 8.06
C ALA A 128 -7.06 -8.96 6.64
N ASN A 129 -5.97 -8.22 6.45
CA ASN A 129 -5.40 -7.90 5.15
C ASN A 129 -6.37 -7.11 4.24
N ILE A 130 -5.84 -6.50 3.17
CA ILE A 130 -6.69 -5.84 2.18
C ILE A 130 -7.19 -6.90 1.19
N ASP A 131 -8.49 -6.97 0.96
CA ASP A 131 -9.08 -7.83 -0.06
C ASP A 131 -9.08 -7.15 -1.43
N LYS A 132 -9.59 -5.92 -1.46
CA LYS A 132 -9.69 -5.09 -2.66
C LYS A 132 -9.59 -3.60 -2.30
N VAL A 133 -9.17 -2.80 -3.27
CA VAL A 133 -9.26 -1.34 -3.21
C VAL A 133 -10.28 -0.89 -4.23
N VAL A 134 -11.17 0.01 -3.83
CA VAL A 134 -12.20 0.59 -4.70
C VAL A 134 -11.99 2.09 -4.77
N VAL A 135 -11.94 2.62 -5.99
CA VAL A 135 -11.91 4.05 -6.26
C VAL A 135 -13.30 4.46 -6.72
N HIS A 136 -13.98 5.26 -5.91
CA HIS A 136 -15.31 5.80 -6.17
C HIS A 136 -15.16 7.16 -6.85
N ALA A 137 -15.21 7.15 -8.19
CA ALA A 137 -15.16 8.33 -9.05
C ALA A 137 -16.51 8.51 -9.79
N ASP A 138 -16.50 8.81 -11.08
CA ASP A 138 -17.69 8.74 -11.95
C ASP A 138 -18.21 7.30 -12.07
N LYS A 139 -17.29 6.34 -12.02
CA LYS A 139 -17.54 4.90 -11.93
C LYS A 139 -16.63 4.28 -10.89
N ASP A 140 -17.07 3.16 -10.32
CA ASP A 140 -16.24 2.38 -9.41
C ASP A 140 -15.15 1.64 -10.20
N VAL A 141 -13.89 1.88 -9.83
CA VAL A 141 -12.75 1.10 -10.28
C VAL A 141 -12.32 0.18 -9.15
N VAL A 142 -12.32 -1.12 -9.41
CA VAL A 142 -12.01 -2.14 -8.39
C VAL A 142 -10.68 -2.81 -8.70
N TYR A 143 -9.74 -2.68 -7.76
CA TYR A 143 -8.47 -3.39 -7.75
C TYR A 143 -8.57 -4.58 -6.80
N GLN A 144 -8.80 -5.77 -7.35
CA GLN A 144 -8.77 -7.01 -6.57
C GLN A 144 -7.30 -7.39 -6.28
N LEU A 145 -6.97 -7.67 -5.03
CA LEU A 145 -5.61 -8.09 -4.67
C LEU A 145 -5.46 -9.60 -4.86
N GLU A 146 -4.39 -9.98 -5.56
CA GLU A 146 -3.99 -11.38 -5.70
C GLU A 146 -3.33 -11.90 -4.41
N ALA A 147 -3.39 -13.22 -4.19
CA ALA A 147 -2.84 -13.86 -2.99
C ALA A 147 -1.35 -13.54 -2.77
N GLN A 148 -0.57 -13.47 -3.85
CA GLN A 148 0.85 -13.12 -3.78
C GLN A 148 1.05 -11.68 -3.28
N ASN A 149 0.32 -10.71 -3.84
CA ASN A 149 0.45 -9.31 -3.44
C ASN A 149 -0.06 -9.09 -2.01
N LYS A 150 -1.12 -9.79 -1.60
CA LYS A 150 -1.61 -9.83 -0.20
C LYS A 150 -0.52 -10.30 0.75
N ALA A 151 0.23 -11.34 0.39
CA ALA A 151 1.31 -11.87 1.22
C ALA A 151 2.49 -10.89 1.33
N VAL A 152 2.89 -10.27 0.21
CA VAL A 152 3.95 -9.25 0.19
C VAL A 152 3.55 -8.02 1.01
N PHE A 153 2.34 -7.50 0.82
CA PHE A 153 1.80 -6.39 1.59
C PHE A 153 1.82 -6.68 3.10
N LYS A 154 1.31 -7.85 3.50
CA LYS A 154 1.30 -8.28 4.90
C LYS A 154 2.71 -8.34 5.49
N LYS A 155 3.68 -8.87 4.73
CA LYS A 155 5.09 -8.91 5.16
C LYS A 155 5.65 -7.49 5.33
N ASN A 156 5.46 -6.62 4.35
CA ASN A 156 5.94 -5.23 4.39
C ASN A 156 5.32 -4.44 5.55
N LEU A 157 4.01 -4.58 5.77
CA LEU A 157 3.32 -3.98 6.91
C LEU A 157 3.89 -4.47 8.24
N SER A 158 4.11 -5.79 8.39
CA SER A 158 4.74 -6.36 9.58
C SER A 158 6.13 -5.78 9.83
N ASN A 159 6.95 -5.63 8.78
CA ASN A 159 8.28 -5.07 8.92
C ASN A 159 8.22 -3.59 9.37
N ILE A 160 7.31 -2.80 8.81
CA ILE A 160 7.11 -1.39 9.21
C ILE A 160 6.63 -1.30 10.66
N ILE A 161 5.71 -2.18 11.09
CA ILE A 161 5.26 -2.24 12.48
C ILE A 161 6.42 -2.56 13.42
N ASN A 162 7.34 -3.44 13.03
CA ASN A 162 8.42 -3.94 13.87
C ASN A 162 9.75 -3.17 13.73
N ALA A 163 9.81 -2.18 12.84
CA ALA A 163 11.02 -1.40 12.60
C ALA A 163 11.49 -0.64 13.85
N LYS A 164 12.81 -0.55 14.03
CA LYS A 164 13.51 0.09 15.15
C LYS A 164 14.75 0.78 14.63
#